data_AF-A0A432HYT8-F1
#
_entry.id   AF-A0A432HYT8-F1
#
_cell.length_a   1.000
_cell.length_b   1.000
_cell.length_c   1.000
_cell.angle_alpha   90.00
_cell.angle_beta   90.00
_cell.angle_gamma   90.00
#
_symmetry.space_group_name_H-M   'P 1'
#
loop_
_entity.id
_entity.type
_entity.pdbx_description
1 polymer ?
#
loop_
_entity_poly.entity_id
_entity_poly.type
_entity_poly.pdbx_seq_one_letter_code
_entity_poly.pdbx_strand_id
1 'polypeptide(L)'
;MTRVPYATRENMDAAGQEIWDDIETSRGGVARNYAALLNNPQASAAMIGLGTYARYNTPMDPRIKAVAVLTAAREACGHYVWTVNQPAAKEAG
;
A
#
# COMPACT_ATOMS: atom_id res chain seq x y z
N MET A 1 -9.78 -13.47 -0.10
CA MET A 1 -9.16 -13.43 1.25
C MET A 1 -7.67 -13.63 1.12
N THR A 2 -6.88 -13.11 2.06
CA THR A 2 -5.42 -13.28 2.10
C THR A 2 -5.07 -14.75 2.29
N ARG A 3 -4.04 -15.23 1.59
CA ARG A 3 -3.58 -16.64 1.59
C ARG A 3 -2.33 -16.87 2.43
N VAL A 4 -1.86 -15.83 3.11
CA VAL A 4 -0.70 -15.82 4.02
C VAL A 4 -1.14 -15.27 5.37
N PRO A 5 -0.44 -15.59 6.47
CA PRO A 5 -0.67 -14.95 7.76
C PRO A 5 -0.49 -13.43 7.65
N TYR A 6 -1.16 -12.68 8.52
CA TYR A 6 -0.79 -11.28 8.72
C TYR A 6 0.39 -11.24 9.67
N ALA A 7 1.45 -10.56 9.27
CA ALA A 7 2.57 -10.30 10.15
C ALA A 7 2.12 -9.38 11.30
N THR A 8 2.76 -9.52 12.45
CA THR A 8 2.57 -8.64 13.59
C THR A 8 3.91 -8.04 13.97
N ARG A 9 3.90 -6.78 14.42
CA ARG A 9 5.10 -6.02 14.75
C ARG A 9 5.97 -6.77 15.78
N GLU A 10 5.33 -7.39 16.78
CA GLU A 10 5.99 -8.04 17.92
C GLU A 10 6.79 -9.28 17.52
N ASN A 11 6.46 -9.88 16.37
CA ASN A 11 7.11 -11.08 15.87
C ASN A 11 8.26 -10.78 14.87
N MET A 12 8.63 -9.50 14.72
CA MET A 12 9.71 -9.06 13.84
C MET A 12 10.99 -8.76 14.63
N ASP A 13 12.13 -8.85 13.95
CA ASP A 13 13.38 -8.30 14.43
C ASP A 13 13.36 -6.75 14.41
N ALA A 14 14.41 -6.12 14.95
CA ALA A 14 14.46 -4.67 15.06
C ALA A 14 14.34 -3.95 13.70
N ALA A 15 14.97 -4.50 12.66
CA ALA A 15 14.90 -3.93 11.31
C ALA A 15 13.49 -4.05 10.70
N GLY A 16 12.81 -5.19 10.89
CA GLY A 16 11.43 -5.37 10.47
C GLY A 16 10.46 -4.45 11.23
N GLN A 17 10.68 -4.23 12.53
CA GLN A 17 9.90 -3.29 13.33
C GLN A 17 10.07 -1.85 12.85
N GLU A 18 11.28 -1.43 12.49
CA GLU A 18 11.52 -0.10 11.93
C GLU A 18 10.71 0.13 10.64
N ILE A 19 10.68 -0.88 9.75
CA ILE A 19 9.88 -0.82 8.51
C ILE A 19 8.38 -0.79 8.84
N TRP A 20 7.93 -1.57 9.83
CA TRP A 20 6.54 -1.51 10.29
C TRP A 20 6.18 -0.10 10.75
N ASP A 21 7.01 0.50 11.58
CA ASP A 21 6.79 1.82 12.18
C ASP A 21 6.76 2.94 11.13
N ASP A 22 7.61 2.86 10.11
CA ASP A 22 7.59 3.80 8.97
C ASP A 22 6.26 3.73 8.19
N ILE A 23 5.77 2.51 7.95
CA ILE A 23 4.48 2.30 7.27
C ILE A 23 3.34 2.84 8.13
N GLU A 24 3.34 2.53 9.43
CA GLU A 24 2.33 2.99 10.38
C GLU A 24 2.30 4.52 10.44
N THR A 25 3.46 5.15 10.60
CA THR A 25 3.60 6.62 10.70
C THR A 25 3.17 7.33 9.42
N SER A 26 3.59 6.81 8.26
CA SER A 26 3.30 7.44 6.97
C SER A 26 1.84 7.32 6.51
N ARG A 27 1.09 6.34 7.02
CA ARG A 27 -0.25 5.98 6.52
C ARG A 27 -1.34 5.95 7.60
N GLY A 28 -1.01 6.30 8.84
CA GLY A 28 -1.94 6.28 9.98
C GLY A 28 -2.35 4.86 10.40
N GLY A 29 -1.51 3.87 10.12
CA GLY A 29 -1.75 2.47 10.44
C GLY A 29 -1.30 1.47 9.38
N VAL A 30 -1.07 0.23 9.81
CA VAL A 30 -0.74 -0.88 8.91
C VAL A 30 -2.01 -1.58 8.43
N ALA A 31 -2.48 -1.19 7.24
CA ALA A 31 -3.60 -1.87 6.59
C ALA A 31 -3.28 -3.35 6.30
N ARG A 32 -4.33 -4.19 6.23
CA ARG A 32 -4.20 -5.67 6.10
C ARG A 32 -3.34 -6.11 4.90
N ASN A 33 -3.34 -5.37 3.80
CA ASN A 33 -2.47 -5.68 2.66
C ASN A 33 -0.99 -5.49 3.00
N TYR A 34 -0.63 -4.45 3.75
CA TYR A 34 0.74 -4.25 4.21
C TYR A 34 1.13 -5.30 5.24
N ALA A 35 0.25 -5.64 6.19
CA ALA A 35 0.49 -6.72 7.14
C ALA A 35 0.75 -8.07 6.44
N ALA A 36 0.11 -8.34 5.29
CA ALA A 36 0.37 -9.53 4.49
C ALA A 36 1.73 -9.48 3.77
N LEU A 37 2.14 -8.31 3.28
CA LEU A 37 3.43 -8.11 2.61
C LEU A 37 4.60 -8.20 3.59
N LEU A 38 4.38 -7.71 4.82
CA LEU A 38 5.38 -7.65 5.88
C LEU A 38 5.82 -9.03 6.42
N ASN A 39 5.28 -10.13 5.88
CA ASN A 39 5.95 -11.43 5.98
C ASN A 39 7.36 -11.40 5.34
N ASN A 40 7.66 -10.40 4.49
CA ASN A 40 9.00 -10.03 4.06
C ASN A 40 9.17 -8.50 4.18
N PRO A 41 9.76 -8.01 5.29
CA PRO A 41 9.90 -6.57 5.54
C PRO A 41 10.71 -5.84 4.47
N GLN A 42 11.84 -6.40 4.04
CA GLN A 42 12.71 -5.76 3.04
C GLN A 42 12.00 -5.58 1.69
N ALA A 43 11.30 -6.60 1.21
CA ALA A 43 10.51 -6.51 -0.02
C ALA A 43 9.34 -5.52 0.13
N SER A 44 8.74 -5.47 1.32
CA SER A 44 7.67 -4.51 1.64
C SER A 44 8.17 -3.07 1.55
N ALA A 45 9.31 -2.76 2.17
CA ALA A 45 9.91 -1.43 2.11
C ALA A 45 10.17 -0.98 0.67
N ALA A 46 10.73 -1.86 -0.17
CA ALA A 46 10.98 -1.54 -1.58
C ALA A 46 9.67 -1.27 -2.36
N MET A 47 8.66 -2.13 -2.21
CA MET A 47 7.37 -1.96 -2.88
C MET A 47 6.67 -0.67 -2.45
N ILE A 48 6.68 -0.41 -1.15
CA ILE A 48 6.03 0.76 -0.54
C ILE A 48 6.75 2.04 -0.96
N GLY A 49 8.09 2.05 -0.99
CA GLY A 49 8.88 3.18 -1.48
C GLY A 49 8.51 3.56 -2.91
N LEU A 50 8.42 2.58 -3.82
CA LEU A 50 7.96 2.82 -5.20
C LEU A 50 6.53 3.37 -5.23
N GLY A 51 5.62 2.79 -4.44
CA GLY A 51 4.23 3.26 -4.33
C GLY A 51 4.11 4.69 -3.81
N THR A 52 4.92 5.06 -2.82
CA THR A 52 5.00 6.43 -2.27
C THR A 52 5.44 7.40 -3.35
N TYR A 53 6.54 7.09 -4.05
CA TYR A 53 7.04 7.94 -5.14
C TYR A 53 5.96 8.18 -6.20
N ALA A 54 5.34 7.11 -6.71
CA ALA A 54 4.33 7.20 -7.75
C ALA A 54 3.13 8.06 -7.33
N ARG A 55 2.66 7.92 -6.08
CA ARG A 55 1.47 8.62 -5.56
C ARG A 55 1.74 10.07 -5.18
N TYR A 56 2.84 10.35 -4.50
CA TYR A 56 3.03 11.63 -3.83
C TYR A 56 4.14 12.49 -4.44
N ASN A 57 5.15 11.88 -5.06
CA ASN A 57 6.34 12.60 -5.52
C ASN A 57 6.31 12.94 -7.01
N THR A 58 5.34 12.43 -7.78
CA THR A 58 5.16 12.80 -9.19
C THR A 58 4.26 14.05 -9.33
N PRO A 59 4.49 14.91 -10.34
CA PRO A 59 3.71 16.14 -10.55
C PRO A 59 2.34 15.89 -11.21
N MET A 60 1.93 14.62 -11.37
CA MET A 60 0.66 14.29 -12.01
C MET A 60 -0.54 14.72 -11.14
N ASP A 61 -1.58 15.19 -11.82
CA ASP A 61 -2.85 15.55 -11.21
C ASP A 61 -3.44 14.35 -10.42
N PRO A 62 -4.00 14.58 -9.22
CA PRO A 62 -4.62 13.52 -8.40
C PRO A 62 -5.64 12.67 -9.15
N ARG A 63 -6.42 13.27 -10.05
CA ARG A 63 -7.40 12.59 -10.89
C ARG A 63 -6.75 11.58 -11.84
N ILE A 64 -5.65 11.97 -12.47
CA ILE A 64 -4.90 11.08 -13.37
C ILE A 64 -4.31 9.90 -12.58
N LYS A 65 -3.74 10.17 -11.40
CA LYS A 65 -3.25 9.13 -10.50
C LYS A 65 -4.36 8.16 -10.08
N ALA A 66 -5.54 8.69 -9.74
CA ALA A 66 -6.70 7.88 -9.36
C ALA A 66 -7.18 6.97 -10.50
N VAL A 67 -7.31 7.51 -11.72
CA VAL A 67 -7.67 6.73 -12.91
C VAL A 67 -6.63 5.66 -13.19
N ALA A 68 -5.33 5.98 -13.12
CA ALA A 68 -4.27 5.01 -13.35
C ALA A 68 -4.34 3.83 -12.36
N VAL A 69 -4.57 4.12 -11.07
CA VAL A 69 -4.70 3.07 -10.03
C VAL A 69 -5.93 2.20 -10.27
N LEU A 70 -7.09 2.80 -10.54
CA LEU A 70 -8.33 2.03 -10.76
C LEU A 70 -8.28 1.22 -12.05
N THR A 71 -7.72 1.76 -13.14
CA THR A 71 -7.50 1.02 -14.38
C THR A 71 -6.56 -0.15 -14.16
N ALA A 72 -5.40 0.06 -13.53
CA ALA A 72 -4.48 -1.04 -13.22
C ALA A 72 -5.13 -2.10 -12.32
N ALA A 73 -5.92 -1.70 -11.33
CA ALA A 73 -6.67 -2.62 -10.49
C ALA A 73 -7.71 -3.41 -11.30
N ARG A 74 -8.40 -2.79 -12.26
CA ARG A 74 -9.38 -3.46 -13.12
C ARG A 74 -8.70 -4.49 -14.02
N GLU A 75 -7.63 -4.10 -14.71
CA GLU A 75 -6.88 -4.98 -15.62
C GLU A 75 -6.26 -6.18 -14.89
N ALA A 76 -5.78 -5.97 -13.67
CA ALA A 76 -5.22 -7.04 -12.84
C ALA A 76 -6.27 -7.86 -12.07
N CYS A 77 -7.57 -7.60 -12.26
CA CYS A 77 -8.65 -8.19 -11.44
C CYS A 77 -8.44 -7.99 -9.92
N GLY A 78 -7.78 -6.88 -9.56
CA GLY A 78 -7.41 -6.49 -8.21
C GLY A 78 -8.56 -5.88 -7.42
N HIS A 79 -9.54 -6.69 -7.03
CA HIS A 79 -10.73 -6.23 -6.29
C HIS A 79 -10.40 -5.43 -5.03
N TYR A 80 -9.40 -5.86 -4.25
CA TYR A 80 -9.00 -5.13 -3.04
C TYR A 80 -8.50 -3.73 -3.38
N VAL A 81 -7.56 -3.63 -4.33
CA VAL A 81 -6.98 -2.35 -4.75
C VAL A 81 -8.06 -1.43 -5.29
N TRP A 82 -8.97 -1.94 -6.11
CA TRP A 82 -10.13 -1.18 -6.59
C TRP A 82 -10.93 -0.60 -5.42
N THR A 83 -11.40 -1.47 -4.52
CA THR A 83 -12.30 -1.08 -3.43
C THR A 83 -11.68 -0.05 -2.49
N VAL A 84 -10.42 -0.23 -2.08
CA VAL A 84 -9.79 0.70 -1.14
C VAL A 84 -9.41 2.04 -1.77
N ASN A 85 -9.22 2.10 -3.09
CA ASN A 85 -8.88 3.34 -3.79
C ASN A 85 -10.10 4.05 -4.39
N GLN A 86 -11.26 3.39 -4.49
CA GLN A 86 -12.47 3.97 -5.08
C GLN A 86 -12.95 5.26 -4.38
N PRO A 87 -12.97 5.37 -3.03
CA PRO A 87 -13.38 6.60 -2.36
C PRO A 87 -12.49 7.79 -2.72
N ALA A 88 -11.17 7.64 -2.55
CA ALA A 88 -10.20 8.69 -2.90
C ALA A 88 -10.25 9.07 -4.39
N ALA A 89 -10.53 8.09 -5.28
CA ALA A 89 -10.70 8.37 -6.69
C ALA A 89 -11.95 9.20 -7.00
N LYS A 90 -13.06 8.97 -6.28
CA LYS A 90 -14.27 9.80 -6.41
C LYS A 90 -14.05 11.22 -5.90
N GLU A 91 -13.32 11.37 -4.80
CA GLU A 91 -12.98 12.69 -4.25
C GLU A 91 -12.07 13.49 -5.20
N ALA A 92 -11.22 12.80 -5.97
CA ALA A 92 -10.34 13.39 -6.96
C ALA A 92 -11.04 13.83 -8.27
N GLY A 93 -12.30 13.43 -8.51
CA GLY A 93 -13.10 13.85 -9.67
C GLY A 93 -13.40 12.77 -10.71
#